data_AF-A0A5N7JVC0-F1
#
_entry.id   AF-A0A5N7JVC0-F1
#
_cell.length_a   1.000
_cell.length_b   1.000
_cell.length_c   1.000
_cell.angle_alpha   90.00
_cell.angle_beta   90.00
_cell.angle_gamma   90.00
#
_symmetry.space_group_name_H-M   'P 1'
#
loop_
_entity.id
_entity.type
_entity.pdbx_description
1 polymer ?
#
loop_
_entity_poly.entity_id
_entity_poly.type
_entity_poly.pdbx_seq_one_letter_code
_entity_poly.pdbx_strand_id
1 'polypeptide(L)'
;MDTSNPKKKDDHLLDDLESIRQLLGDDGLQPPLLTDSVKADVQIPLLFEMVGGKAAAPAPAVEPAPVAAATEKAPDALLLHLDNELRAAAQLIMQDVIDDFAPHIETEIKRRLDARMERLIATATGSK
;
A
#
# COMPACT_ATOMS: atom_id res chain seq x y z
N MET A 1 -32.33 -15.14 -13.75
CA MET A 1 -31.50 -16.35 -13.89
C MET A 1 -30.48 -16.31 -12.78
N ASP A 2 -30.75 -17.03 -11.70
CA ASP A 2 -29.88 -17.13 -10.52
C ASP A 2 -28.81 -18.18 -10.83
N THR A 3 -27.60 -17.74 -11.19
CA THR A 3 -26.46 -18.65 -11.35
C THR A 3 -25.58 -18.51 -10.12
N SER A 4 -25.88 -19.28 -9.08
CA SER A 4 -25.00 -19.41 -7.92
C SER A 4 -23.69 -20.05 -8.37
N ASN A 5 -22.61 -19.25 -8.42
CA ASN A 5 -21.25 -19.75 -8.60
C ASN A 5 -20.92 -20.66 -7.40
N PRO A 6 -20.59 -21.95 -7.59
CA PRO A 6 -20.23 -22.80 -6.47
C PRO A 6 -18.96 -22.24 -5.83
N LYS A 7 -19.06 -21.77 -4.59
CA LYS A 7 -17.91 -21.40 -3.76
C LYS A 7 -17.05 -22.65 -3.66
N LYS A 8 -15.96 -22.71 -4.44
CA LYS A 8 -14.97 -23.80 -4.37
C LYS A 8 -14.53 -23.89 -2.92
N LYS A 9 -14.66 -25.09 -2.34
CA LYS A 9 -14.36 -25.34 -0.93
C LYS A 9 -12.90 -24.96 -0.67
N ASP A 10 -12.65 -24.25 0.42
CA ASP A 10 -11.30 -23.78 0.81
C ASP A 10 -10.26 -24.92 0.89
N ASP A 11 -10.72 -26.16 1.14
CA ASP A 11 -9.89 -27.36 1.12
C ASP A 11 -9.15 -27.60 -0.21
N HIS A 12 -9.75 -27.22 -1.34
CA HIS A 12 -9.15 -27.39 -2.67
C HIS A 12 -8.27 -26.21 -3.07
N LEU A 13 -8.42 -25.05 -2.44
CA LEU A 13 -7.60 -23.88 -2.75
C LEU A 13 -6.14 -24.11 -2.37
N LEU A 14 -5.87 -24.80 -1.26
CA LEU A 14 -4.51 -25.14 -0.86
C LEU A 14 -3.85 -26.11 -1.86
N ASP A 15 -4.59 -27.11 -2.32
CA ASP A 15 -4.14 -28.08 -3.33
C ASP A 15 -3.93 -27.41 -4.70
N ASP A 16 -4.84 -26.53 -5.13
CA ASP A 16 -4.71 -25.74 -6.35
C ASP A 16 -3.45 -24.84 -6.29
N LEU A 17 -3.15 -24.24 -5.13
CA LEU A 17 -1.96 -23.41 -4.95
C LEU A 17 -0.66 -24.23 -4.99
N GLU A 18 -0.64 -25.43 -4.41
CA GLU A 18 0.50 -26.36 -4.52
C GLU A 18 0.68 -26.87 -5.96
N SER A 19 -0.42 -27.17 -6.64
CA SER A 19 -0.41 -27.57 -8.07
C SER A 19 0.17 -26.47 -8.96
N ILE A 20 -0.20 -25.20 -8.70
CA ILE A 20 0.37 -24.04 -9.41
C ILE A 20 1.87 -23.90 -9.13
N ARG A 21 2.31 -24.05 -7.87
CA ARG A 21 3.75 -23.99 -7.53
C ARG A 21 4.55 -25.10 -8.22
N GLN A 22 4.01 -26.30 -8.28
CA GLN A 22 4.64 -27.44 -8.94
C GLN A 22 4.72 -27.24 -10.47
N LEU A 23 3.67 -26.65 -11.08
CA LEU A 23 3.64 -26.35 -12.51
C LEU A 23 4.65 -25.25 -12.90
N LEU A 24 4.81 -24.24 -12.04
CA LEU A 24 5.77 -23.16 -12.24
C LEU A 24 7.22 -23.56 -11.89
N GLY A 25 7.41 -24.68 -11.19
CA GLY A 25 8.72 -25.13 -10.72
C GLY A 25 9.26 -24.29 -9.55
N ASP A 26 8.38 -23.57 -8.83
CA ASP A 26 8.70 -22.68 -7.72
C ASP A 26 8.79 -23.41 -6.36
N ASP A 27 8.90 -24.75 -6.38
CA ASP A 27 8.92 -25.59 -5.18
C ASP A 27 10.16 -25.39 -4.29
N GLY A 28 11.26 -24.91 -4.87
CA GLY A 28 12.53 -24.71 -4.18
C GLY A 28 13.06 -23.27 -4.19
N LEU A 29 12.34 -22.34 -4.82
CA LEU A 29 12.77 -20.95 -4.92
C LEU A 29 12.36 -20.22 -3.64
N GLN A 30 13.34 -19.91 -2.80
CA GLN A 30 13.17 -18.89 -1.77
C GLN A 30 12.69 -17.61 -2.49
N PRO A 31 11.64 -16.91 -2.02
CA PRO A 31 11.21 -15.67 -2.66
C PRO A 31 12.43 -14.76 -2.79
N PRO A 32 12.75 -14.26 -4.00
CA PRO A 32 13.93 -13.44 -4.19
C PRO A 32 13.83 -12.26 -3.23
N LEU A 33 14.83 -12.09 -2.38
CA LEU A 33 14.92 -10.92 -1.52
C LEU A 33 14.97 -9.71 -2.46
N LEU A 34 14.21 -8.66 -2.12
CA LEU A 34 14.11 -7.41 -2.88
C LEU A 34 15.48 -6.74 -3.16
N THR A 35 16.56 -7.22 -2.53
CA THR A 35 17.94 -6.76 -2.70
C THR A 35 18.69 -7.42 -3.87
N ASP A 36 18.34 -8.64 -4.28
CA ASP A 36 19.12 -9.39 -5.29
C ASP A 36 18.62 -9.15 -6.73
N SER A 37 17.40 -8.64 -6.92
CA SER A 37 16.87 -8.28 -8.24
C SER A 37 17.31 -6.90 -8.73
N VAL A 38 18.00 -6.11 -7.90
CA VAL A 38 18.62 -4.84 -8.33
C VAL A 38 20.05 -5.16 -8.75
N LYS A 39 20.23 -5.67 -9.97
CA LYS A 39 21.53 -5.60 -10.64
C LYS A 39 21.97 -4.14 -10.62
N ALA A 40 23.03 -3.86 -9.87
CA ALA A 40 23.61 -2.55 -9.63
C ALA A 40 24.27 -1.91 -10.88
N ASP A 41 23.82 -2.27 -12.09
CA ASP A 41 24.41 -1.83 -13.37
C ASP A 41 23.53 -0.83 -14.14
N VAL A 42 22.34 -0.50 -13.64
CA VAL A 42 21.53 0.59 -14.21
C VAL A 42 21.32 1.65 -13.14
N GLN A 43 22.33 2.50 -12.97
CA GLN A 43 22.22 3.73 -12.22
C GLN A 43 21.26 4.66 -12.97
N ILE A 44 19.97 4.61 -12.64
CA ILE A 44 18.97 5.55 -13.15
C ILE A 44 19.41 6.96 -12.70
N PRO A 45 19.67 7.90 -13.63
CA PRO A 45 20.02 9.26 -13.25
C PRO A 45 18.88 9.88 -12.45
N LEU A 46 19.21 10.44 -11.28
CA LEU A 46 18.24 11.16 -10.47
C LEU A 46 17.73 12.36 -11.27
N LEU A 47 16.41 12.54 -11.35
CA LEU A 47 15.74 13.56 -12.15
C LEU A 47 16.20 15.01 -11.85
N PHE A 48 16.91 15.22 -10.75
CA PHE A 48 17.57 16.48 -10.39
C PHE A 48 18.77 16.84 -11.28
N GLU A 49 19.53 15.86 -11.80
CA GLU A 49 20.68 16.14 -12.67
C GLU A 49 20.24 16.59 -14.08
N MET A 50 19.06 16.18 -14.55
CA MET A 50 18.58 16.48 -15.90
C MET A 50 18.09 17.94 -16.07
N VAL A 51 17.88 18.69 -14.99
CA VAL A 51 17.31 20.05 -15.04
C VAL A 51 18.39 21.15 -15.11
N GLY A 52 19.68 20.82 -14.96
CA GLY A 52 20.75 21.82 -14.84
C GLY A 52 21.40 22.34 -16.13
N GLY A 53 21.10 21.76 -17.29
CA GLY A 53 21.85 22.02 -18.52
C GLY A 53 21.02 22.59 -19.67
N LYS A 54 20.93 23.93 -19.76
CA LYS A 54 21.05 24.75 -20.99
C LYS A 54 20.28 26.07 -20.87
N ALA A 55 21.01 27.12 -20.51
CA ALA A 55 20.61 28.51 -20.78
C ALA A 55 21.07 28.89 -22.19
N ALA A 56 20.12 29.24 -23.06
CA ALA A 56 20.35 30.05 -24.25
C ALA A 56 19.04 30.79 -24.61
N ALA A 57 19.08 32.12 -24.61
CA ALA A 57 17.99 33.02 -24.99
C ALA A 57 18.17 33.49 -26.47
N PRO A 58 17.33 34.40 -27.02
CA PRO A 58 15.99 34.16 -27.61
C PRO A 58 15.90 34.60 -29.10
N ALA A 59 14.90 34.12 -29.86
CA ALA A 59 14.51 34.69 -31.17
C ALA A 59 13.04 34.30 -31.55
N PRO A 60 12.34 35.10 -32.38
CA PRO A 60 10.90 35.37 -32.23
C PRO A 60 9.94 34.55 -33.11
N ALA A 61 8.69 34.51 -32.63
CA ALA A 61 7.39 34.42 -33.32
C ALA A 61 7.24 33.47 -34.54
N VAL A 62 6.62 32.31 -34.28
CA VAL A 62 5.63 31.72 -35.20
C VAL A 62 4.51 31.12 -34.34
N GLU A 63 3.35 31.78 -34.29
CA GLU A 63 2.09 31.13 -33.93
C GLU A 63 1.54 30.45 -35.19
N PRO A 64 1.25 29.15 -35.10
CA PRO A 64 -0.01 28.65 -35.62
C PRO A 64 -0.77 27.86 -34.55
N ALA A 65 -2.05 28.23 -34.41
CA ALA A 65 -3.20 27.58 -33.78
C ALA A 65 -3.04 26.26 -32.98
N PRO A 66 -3.77 26.11 -31.86
CA PRO A 66 -3.74 24.91 -31.03
C PRO A 66 -4.50 23.77 -31.70
N VAL A 67 -3.79 22.92 -32.42
CA VAL A 67 -4.30 21.60 -32.84
C VAL A 67 -3.61 20.52 -32.04
N ALA A 68 -4.36 20.02 -31.07
CA ALA A 68 -4.37 18.63 -30.62
C ALA A 68 -3.00 18.00 -30.27
N ALA A 69 -2.52 18.29 -29.06
CA ALA A 69 -1.57 17.41 -28.35
C ALA A 69 -1.97 17.19 -26.87
N ALA A 70 -3.26 17.32 -26.55
CA ALA A 70 -3.77 17.16 -25.19
C ALA A 70 -4.42 15.79 -24.93
N THR A 71 -4.41 14.86 -25.89
CA THR A 71 -5.25 13.66 -25.81
C THR A 71 -4.52 12.42 -25.29
N GLU A 72 -3.19 12.44 -25.12
CA GLU A 72 -2.43 11.24 -24.67
C GLU A 72 -2.02 11.26 -23.19
N LYS A 73 -1.94 12.42 -22.51
CA LYS A 73 -1.71 12.50 -21.04
C LYS A 73 -3.00 12.54 -20.21
N ALA A 74 -4.15 12.68 -20.86
CA ALA A 74 -5.45 12.77 -20.20
C ALA A 74 -5.85 11.51 -19.39
N PRO A 75 -5.66 10.27 -19.88
CA PRO A 75 -6.06 9.10 -19.10
C PRO A 75 -5.19 8.91 -17.85
N ASP A 76 -3.87 9.06 -17.97
CA ASP A 76 -2.94 8.87 -16.85
C ASP A 76 -3.13 9.91 -15.73
N ALA A 77 -3.40 11.17 -16.09
CA ALA A 77 -3.68 12.21 -15.11
C ALA A 77 -5.00 11.95 -14.34
N LEU A 78 -6.04 11.49 -15.04
CA LEU A 78 -7.32 11.13 -14.41
C LEU A 78 -7.19 9.92 -13.48
N LEU A 79 -6.41 8.91 -13.86
CA LEU A 79 -6.12 7.76 -13.00
C LEU A 79 -5.38 8.20 -11.72
N LEU A 80 -4.37 9.06 -11.85
CA LEU A 80 -3.65 9.59 -10.69
C LEU A 80 -4.54 10.41 -9.75
N HIS A 81 -5.48 11.19 -10.31
CA HIS A 81 -6.47 11.92 -9.50
C HIS A 81 -7.42 10.97 -8.76
N LEU A 82 -7.94 9.95 -9.45
CA LEU A 82 -8.80 8.94 -8.84
C LEU A 82 -8.08 8.17 -7.72
N ASP A 83 -6.81 7.81 -7.92
CA ASP A 83 -5.99 7.13 -6.91
C ASP A 83 -5.78 8.00 -5.66
N ASN A 84 -5.55 9.30 -5.86
CA ASN A 84 -5.42 10.24 -4.75
C ASN A 84 -6.73 10.39 -3.98
N GLU A 85 -7.87 10.49 -4.69
CA GLU A 85 -9.19 10.54 -4.07
C GLU A 85 -9.50 9.26 -3.30
N LEU A 86 -9.20 8.09 -3.86
CA LEU A 86 -9.42 6.80 -3.22
C LEU A 86 -8.55 6.64 -1.97
N ARG A 87 -7.30 7.07 -2.02
CA ARG A 87 -6.41 7.09 -0.85
C ARG A 87 -6.89 8.05 0.22
N ALA A 88 -7.34 9.25 -0.15
CA ALA A 88 -7.89 10.22 0.78
C ALA A 88 -9.17 9.70 1.45
N ALA A 89 -10.07 9.09 0.69
CA ALA A 89 -11.29 8.46 1.21
C ALA A 89 -10.98 7.32 2.18
N ALA A 90 -9.99 6.47 1.86
CA ALA A 90 -9.55 5.41 2.76
C ALA A 90 -8.99 5.96 4.08
N GLN A 91 -8.27 7.08 4.04
CA GLN A 91 -7.77 7.75 5.26
C GLN A 91 -8.90 8.30 6.12
N LEU A 92 -9.94 8.89 5.52
CA LEU A 92 -11.12 9.35 6.25
C LEU A 92 -11.85 8.19 6.94
N ILE A 93 -12.06 7.08 6.24
CA ILE A 93 -12.67 5.87 6.82
C ILE A 93 -11.85 5.35 8.01
N MET A 94 -10.51 5.31 7.87
CA MET A 94 -9.63 4.91 8.97
C MET A 94 -9.72 5.88 10.15
N GLN A 95 -9.87 7.18 9.91
CA GLN A 95 -10.03 8.18 10.97
C GLN A 95 -11.35 7.99 11.72
N ASP A 96 -12.46 7.75 11.01
CA ASP A 96 -13.76 7.48 11.63
C ASP A 96 -13.68 6.25 12.54
N VAL A 97 -13.05 5.17 12.07
CA VAL A 97 -12.81 3.97 12.88
C VAL A 97 -11.92 4.30 14.09
N ILE A 98 -10.86 5.10 13.93
CA ILE A 98 -10.00 5.49 15.04
C ILE A 98 -10.80 6.30 16.07
N ASP A 99 -11.61 7.25 15.66
CA ASP A 99 -12.37 8.13 16.55
C ASP A 99 -13.43 7.34 17.34
N ASP A 100 -14.06 6.35 16.72
CA ASP A 100 -15.02 5.46 17.38
C ASP A 100 -14.35 4.56 18.44
N PHE A 101 -13.16 4.02 18.13
CA PHE A 101 -12.52 2.99 18.96
C PHE A 101 -11.48 3.53 19.95
N ALA A 102 -10.86 4.68 19.71
CA ALA A 102 -9.87 5.28 20.61
C ALA A 102 -10.36 5.42 22.07
N PRO A 103 -11.54 6.00 22.37
CA PRO A 103 -12.00 6.12 23.76
C PRO A 103 -12.26 4.77 24.43
N HIS A 104 -12.72 3.77 23.67
CA HIS A 104 -12.93 2.41 24.16
C HIS A 104 -11.61 1.72 24.49
N ILE A 105 -10.62 1.82 23.59
CA ILE A 105 -9.29 1.26 23.79
C ILE A 105 -8.64 1.88 25.03
N GLU A 106 -8.72 3.21 25.19
CA GLU A 106 -8.19 3.88 26.38
C GLU A 106 -8.82 3.40 27.68
N THR A 107 -10.15 3.30 27.70
CA THR A 107 -10.90 2.84 28.88
C THR A 107 -10.51 1.40 29.23
N GLU A 108 -10.38 0.54 28.23
CA GLU A 108 -10.03 -0.87 28.43
C GLU A 108 -8.57 -1.03 28.87
N ILE A 109 -7.64 -0.25 28.33
CA ILE A 109 -6.23 -0.25 28.77
C ILE A 109 -6.15 0.17 30.24
N LYS A 110 -6.82 1.25 30.64
CA LYS A 110 -6.88 1.72 32.04
C LYS A 110 -7.41 0.62 32.96
N ARG A 111 -8.57 0.04 32.62
CA ARG A 111 -9.19 -1.07 33.38
C ARG A 111 -8.23 -2.26 33.56
N ARG A 112 -7.52 -2.66 32.50
CA ARG A 112 -6.58 -3.78 32.56
C ARG A 112 -5.34 -3.48 33.39
N LEU A 113 -4.83 -2.25 33.30
CA LEU A 113 -3.68 -1.81 34.09
C LEU A 113 -4.04 -1.76 35.59
N ASP A 114 -5.20 -1.21 35.93
CA ASP A 114 -5.68 -1.16 37.32
C ASP A 114 -5.84 -2.57 37.90
N ALA A 115 -6.54 -3.46 37.19
CA ALA A 115 -6.73 -4.85 37.61
C ALA A 115 -5.42 -5.65 37.67
N ARG A 116 -4.42 -5.28 36.86
CA ARG A 116 -3.07 -5.88 36.93
C ARG A 116 -2.31 -5.37 38.14
N MET A 117 -2.39 -4.07 38.43
CA MET A 117 -1.76 -3.46 39.60
C MET A 117 -2.31 -4.05 40.90
N GLU A 118 -3.63 -4.16 41.00
CA GLU A 118 -4.29 -4.76 42.16
C GLU A 118 -3.84 -6.21 42.39
N ARG A 119 -3.77 -7.01 41.32
CA ARG A 119 -3.23 -8.38 41.38
C ARG A 119 -1.78 -8.42 41.85
N LEU A 120 -0.92 -7.52 41.35
CA LEU A 120 0.48 -7.44 41.78
C LEU A 120 0.58 -7.11 43.27
N ILE A 121 -0.21 -6.15 43.75
CA ILE A 121 -0.25 -5.78 45.17
C ILE A 121 -0.72 -6.97 46.01
N ALA A 122 -1.81 -7.65 45.60
CA ALA A 122 -2.32 -8.82 46.31
C ALA A 122 -1.29 -9.95 46.38
N THR A 123 -0.54 -10.21 45.30
CA THR A 123 0.54 -11.19 45.32
C THR A 123 1.71 -10.77 46.22
N ALA A 124 2.06 -9.48 46.23
CA ALA A 124 3.16 -8.98 47.05
C ALA A 124 2.82 -8.97 48.55
N THR A 125 1.56 -8.70 48.92
CA THR A 125 1.10 -8.66 50.32
C THR A 125 0.65 -10.02 50.85
N GLY A 126 0.17 -10.92 49.99
CA GLY A 126 -0.24 -12.29 50.34
C GLY A 126 0.90 -13.30 50.44
N SER A 127 2.14 -12.93 50.07
CA SER A 127 3.35 -13.77 50.19
C SER A 127 4.08 -13.62 51.53
N LYS A 128 3.40 -13.20 52.61
CA LYS A 128 3.94 -13.10 53.96
C LYS A 128 3.14 -13.94 54.94
#